data_AF-A0A960V9W0-F1
#
_entry.id   AF-A0A960V9W0-F1
#
_cell.length_a   1.000
_cell.length_b   1.000
_cell.length_c   1.000
_cell.angle_alpha   90.00
_cell.angle_beta   90.00
_cell.angle_gamma   90.00
#
_symmetry.space_group_name_H-M   'P 1'
#
loop_
_entity.id
_entity.type
_entity.pdbx_description
1 polymer ?
#
loop_
_entity_poly.entity_id
_entity_poly.type
_entity_poly.pdbx_seq_one_letter_code
_entity_poly.pdbx_strand_id
1 'polypeptide(L)'
;MFNKNILLEKSKIKGNVSSLNLFTKWIIRFILIFFILSQFNCAIFERKNLVLVNAVEDNLVPEDSTYKILAAPFYIPLGIIGGVLDVFLLHPISVIPKAANTTIEDLWKPRELGYVTRMGAIPFTMILTPFYFGISWSYYWLFESGSRLESEGGVSTTENWIKNLKKAKNKQEDAMIVSDLLNECYQHINSDGVSEVLIPILKDESIEESDYNIGISCISSTENYGKEYEDFILEMYYKKPDSFFSYLRFFELTKSKKGSELLVNELFSKKRKSKNIPEIIQTIYRIGDRKQIEKIENKLRE
;
A
#
# COMPACT_ATOMS: atom_id res chain seq x y z
N MET A 1 -68.93 36.60 -26.12
CA MET A 1 -68.84 35.14 -26.38
C MET A 1 -67.38 34.67 -26.48
N PHE A 2 -66.47 35.13 -25.58
CA PHE A 2 -65.01 35.00 -25.78
C PHE A 2 -64.22 34.52 -24.54
N ASN A 3 -64.86 33.82 -23.61
CA ASN A 3 -64.23 33.53 -22.29
C ASN A 3 -64.13 32.05 -21.89
N LYS A 4 -64.44 31.10 -22.78
CA LYS A 4 -64.32 29.65 -22.48
C LYS A 4 -63.08 28.96 -23.05
N ASN A 5 -62.46 29.49 -24.11
CA ASN A 5 -61.32 28.82 -24.75
C ASN A 5 -59.98 29.01 -24.04
N ILE A 6 -59.79 30.08 -23.26
CA ILE A 6 -58.52 30.37 -22.57
C ILE A 6 -58.31 29.45 -21.34
N LEU A 7 -59.38 28.94 -20.74
CA LEU A 7 -59.29 28.08 -19.56
C LEU A 7 -58.89 26.63 -19.90
N LEU A 8 -59.21 26.14 -21.11
CA LEU A 8 -58.83 24.80 -21.54
C LEU A 8 -57.36 24.69 -21.96
N GLU A 9 -56.74 25.79 -22.39
CA GLU A 9 -55.33 25.78 -22.78
C GLU A 9 -54.39 25.81 -21.55
N LYS A 10 -54.80 26.52 -20.47
CA LYS A 10 -54.05 26.56 -19.21
C LYS A 10 -54.03 25.22 -18.46
N SER A 11 -55.04 24.37 -18.61
CA SER A 11 -55.04 23.05 -17.95
C SER A 11 -54.11 22.04 -18.64
N LYS A 12 -53.94 22.13 -19.97
CA LYS A 12 -53.05 21.26 -20.75
C LYS A 12 -51.57 21.57 -20.50
N ILE A 13 -51.22 22.83 -20.33
CA ILE A 13 -49.83 23.26 -20.05
C ILE A 13 -49.41 22.86 -18.62
N LYS A 14 -50.33 22.89 -17.65
CA LYS A 14 -50.03 22.54 -16.24
C LYS A 14 -49.75 21.03 -16.04
N GLY A 15 -50.30 20.17 -16.88
CA GLY A 15 -50.08 18.71 -16.84
C GLY A 15 -48.69 18.27 -17.35
N ASN A 16 -48.06 19.05 -18.22
CA ASN A 16 -46.79 18.67 -18.85
C ASN A 16 -45.54 19.18 -18.09
N VAL A 17 -45.72 20.14 -17.17
CA VAL A 17 -44.63 20.71 -16.37
C VAL A 17 -44.35 19.89 -15.10
N SER A 18 -45.31 19.10 -14.61
CA SER A 18 -45.09 18.25 -13.40
C SER A 18 -44.34 16.96 -13.70
N SER A 19 -44.51 16.36 -14.89
CA SER A 19 -43.81 15.15 -15.31
C SER A 19 -42.33 15.39 -15.63
N LEU A 20 -42.00 16.57 -16.17
CA LEU A 20 -40.62 16.95 -16.52
C LEU A 20 -39.73 17.13 -15.27
N ASN A 21 -40.32 17.58 -14.15
CA ASN A 21 -39.63 17.74 -12.86
C ASN A 21 -39.37 16.42 -12.13
N LEU A 22 -40.09 15.35 -12.45
CA LEU A 22 -39.87 14.04 -11.83
C LEU A 22 -38.68 13.31 -12.48
N PHE A 23 -38.58 13.40 -13.81
CA PHE A 23 -37.54 12.74 -14.58
C PHE A 23 -36.15 13.37 -14.35
N THR A 24 -36.08 14.70 -14.31
CA THR A 24 -34.85 15.45 -13.97
C THR A 24 -34.37 15.14 -12.55
N LYS A 25 -35.27 15.00 -11.56
CA LYS A 25 -34.90 14.58 -10.20
C LYS A 25 -34.34 13.16 -10.15
N TRP A 26 -34.85 12.24 -10.97
CA TRP A 26 -34.33 10.88 -11.08
C TRP A 26 -32.93 10.85 -11.70
N ILE A 27 -32.71 11.60 -12.79
CA ILE A 27 -31.40 11.72 -13.44
C ILE A 27 -30.36 12.30 -12.47
N ILE A 28 -30.70 13.38 -11.77
CA ILE A 28 -29.78 14.01 -10.81
C ILE A 28 -29.41 13.01 -9.69
N ARG A 29 -30.36 12.24 -9.17
CA ARG A 29 -30.07 11.19 -8.16
C ARG A 29 -29.16 10.10 -8.70
N PHE A 30 -29.38 9.65 -9.94
CA PHE A 30 -28.53 8.64 -10.58
C PHE A 30 -27.10 9.13 -10.81
N ILE A 31 -26.94 10.37 -11.28
CA ILE A 31 -25.63 10.99 -11.50
C ILE A 31 -24.90 11.15 -10.16
N LEU A 32 -25.59 11.54 -9.10
CA LEU A 32 -24.99 11.73 -7.78
C LEU A 32 -24.56 10.39 -7.15
N ILE A 33 -25.36 9.33 -7.33
CA ILE A 33 -24.98 7.95 -6.94
C ILE A 33 -23.75 7.48 -7.75
N PHE A 34 -23.75 7.70 -9.06
CA PHE A 34 -22.62 7.31 -9.92
C PHE A 34 -21.35 8.08 -9.57
N PHE A 35 -21.45 9.39 -9.30
CA PHE A 35 -20.31 10.21 -8.89
C PHE A 35 -19.74 9.71 -7.56
N ILE A 36 -20.59 9.42 -6.57
CA ILE A 36 -20.19 8.81 -5.30
C ILE A 36 -19.50 7.46 -5.54
N LEU A 37 -20.06 6.59 -6.39
CA LEU A 37 -19.47 5.29 -6.73
C LEU A 37 -18.12 5.42 -7.46
N SER A 38 -17.92 6.45 -8.29
CA SER A 38 -16.64 6.68 -8.99
C SER A 38 -15.51 7.16 -8.08
N GLN A 39 -15.83 7.74 -6.92
CA GLN A 39 -14.82 8.16 -5.94
C GLN A 39 -14.31 6.99 -5.10
N PHE A 40 -15.02 5.86 -5.10
CA PHE A 40 -14.45 4.61 -4.65
C PHE A 40 -13.64 4.08 -5.82
N ASN A 41 -12.30 4.24 -5.77
CA ASN A 41 -11.40 3.45 -6.60
C ASN A 41 -11.73 1.98 -6.34
N CYS A 42 -12.61 1.41 -7.16
CA CYS A 42 -13.03 0.02 -7.01
C CYS A 42 -11.79 -0.81 -7.17
N ALA A 43 -11.35 -1.40 -6.07
CA ALA A 43 -10.20 -2.27 -6.00
C ALA A 43 -10.21 -3.36 -7.08
N ILE A 44 -11.41 -3.73 -7.54
CA ILE A 44 -11.65 -4.70 -8.61
C ILE A 44 -10.97 -4.36 -9.95
N PHE A 45 -10.61 -3.09 -10.21
CA PHE A 45 -9.89 -2.66 -11.41
C PHE A 45 -8.42 -2.35 -11.17
N GLU A 46 -7.92 -2.58 -9.96
CA GLU A 46 -6.52 -2.37 -9.67
C GLU A 46 -5.69 -3.46 -10.33
N ARG A 47 -4.60 -3.08 -11.01
CA ARG A 47 -3.76 -4.00 -11.81
C ARG A 47 -3.33 -5.23 -11.01
N LYS A 48 -3.08 -5.08 -9.71
CA LYS A 48 -2.70 -6.18 -8.81
C LYS A 48 -3.76 -7.27 -8.65
N ASN A 49 -5.03 -6.96 -8.87
CA ASN A 49 -6.15 -7.91 -8.80
C ASN A 49 -6.48 -8.56 -10.17
N LEU A 50 -5.86 -8.10 -11.26
CA LEU A 50 -6.14 -8.56 -12.62
C LEU A 50 -5.08 -9.58 -13.12
N VAL A 51 -5.03 -10.76 -12.50
CA VAL A 51 -4.02 -11.80 -12.77
C VAL A 51 -4.02 -12.25 -14.24
N LEU A 52 -5.21 -12.51 -14.80
CA LEU A 52 -5.35 -12.96 -16.18
C LEU A 52 -5.07 -11.82 -17.17
N VAL A 53 -5.49 -10.59 -16.86
CA VAL A 53 -5.14 -9.44 -17.72
C VAL A 53 -3.63 -9.24 -17.75
N ASN A 54 -2.97 -9.25 -16.60
CA ASN A 54 -1.50 -9.13 -16.53
C ASN A 54 -0.82 -10.27 -17.29
N ALA A 55 -1.31 -11.51 -17.16
CA ALA A 55 -0.77 -12.64 -17.93
C ALA A 55 -0.92 -12.44 -19.45
N VAL A 56 -2.03 -11.84 -19.91
CA VAL A 56 -2.22 -11.49 -21.33
C VAL A 56 -1.26 -10.38 -21.74
N GLU A 57 -1.12 -9.33 -20.93
CA GLU A 57 -0.17 -8.23 -21.20
C GLU A 57 1.27 -8.73 -21.29
N ASP A 58 1.71 -9.56 -20.34
CA ASP A 58 3.09 -10.01 -20.23
C ASP A 58 3.48 -11.04 -21.30
N ASN A 59 2.54 -11.86 -21.79
CA ASN A 59 2.86 -12.99 -22.68
C ASN A 59 2.34 -12.82 -24.11
N LEU A 60 1.31 -12.02 -24.34
CA LEU A 60 0.64 -11.91 -25.65
C LEU A 60 0.84 -10.56 -26.32
N VAL A 61 1.26 -9.52 -25.60
CA VAL A 61 1.48 -8.19 -26.18
C VAL A 61 2.93 -8.07 -26.65
N PRO A 62 3.18 -7.96 -27.97
CA PRO A 62 4.54 -7.77 -28.48
C PRO A 62 5.09 -6.39 -28.11
N GLU A 63 6.40 -6.32 -27.85
CA GLU A 63 7.10 -5.08 -27.47
C GLU A 63 7.11 -4.04 -28.61
N ASP A 64 7.23 -4.52 -29.85
CA ASP A 64 7.26 -3.69 -31.05
C ASP A 64 5.89 -3.09 -31.40
N SER A 65 5.87 -1.77 -31.59
CA SER A 65 4.65 -0.98 -31.84
C SER A 65 3.86 -1.40 -33.08
N THR A 66 4.55 -1.86 -34.13
CA THR A 66 3.90 -2.29 -35.39
C THR A 66 3.19 -3.64 -35.21
N TYR A 67 3.82 -4.58 -34.49
CA TYR A 67 3.21 -5.88 -34.22
C TYR A 67 2.07 -5.78 -33.20
N LYS A 68 2.12 -4.79 -32.30
CA LYS A 68 1.02 -4.50 -31.36
C LYS A 68 -0.28 -4.16 -32.09
N ILE A 69 -0.24 -3.32 -33.13
CA ILE A 69 -1.46 -2.98 -33.89
C ILE A 69 -2.02 -4.21 -34.63
N LEU A 70 -1.13 -5.03 -35.21
CA LEU A 70 -1.54 -6.24 -35.94
C LEU A 70 -2.14 -7.31 -35.02
N ALA A 71 -1.62 -7.45 -33.80
CA ALA A 71 -2.10 -8.42 -32.82
C ALA A 71 -3.30 -7.92 -31.99
N ALA A 72 -3.61 -6.62 -32.03
CA ALA A 72 -4.70 -5.99 -31.27
C ALA A 72 -6.05 -6.69 -31.37
N PRO A 73 -6.50 -7.18 -32.55
CA PRO A 73 -7.76 -7.91 -32.66
C PRO A 73 -7.82 -9.20 -31.84
N PHE A 74 -6.68 -9.75 -31.41
CA PHE A 74 -6.61 -11.00 -30.64
C PHE A 74 -6.41 -10.75 -29.15
N TYR A 75 -5.41 -9.92 -28.76
CA TYR A 75 -5.14 -9.72 -27.33
C TYR A 75 -6.18 -8.82 -26.65
N ILE A 76 -6.84 -7.88 -27.36
CA ILE A 76 -7.85 -7.01 -26.73
C ILE A 76 -9.06 -7.84 -26.23
N PRO A 77 -9.70 -8.69 -27.06
CA PRO A 77 -10.78 -9.55 -26.57
C PRO A 77 -10.34 -10.49 -25.44
N LEU A 78 -9.13 -11.06 -25.55
CA LEU A 78 -8.58 -11.94 -24.50
C LEU A 78 -8.35 -11.20 -23.19
N GLY A 79 -7.83 -9.96 -23.24
CA GLY A 79 -7.66 -9.11 -22.07
C GLY A 79 -9.00 -8.74 -21.43
N ILE A 80 -10.03 -8.46 -22.22
CA ILE A 80 -11.38 -8.20 -21.69
C ILE A 80 -11.95 -9.44 -20.99
N ILE A 81 -11.84 -10.62 -21.60
CA ILE A 81 -12.30 -11.88 -21.00
C ILE A 81 -11.50 -12.16 -19.72
N GLY A 82 -10.19 -11.97 -19.74
CA GLY A 82 -9.32 -12.08 -18.57
C GLY A 82 -9.78 -11.16 -17.45
N GLY A 83 -10.05 -9.90 -17.76
CA GLY A 83 -10.53 -8.92 -16.79
C GLY A 83 -11.88 -9.29 -16.19
N VAL A 84 -12.83 -9.79 -17.00
CA VAL A 84 -14.12 -10.28 -16.49
C VAL A 84 -13.92 -11.48 -15.56
N LEU A 85 -13.07 -12.44 -15.92
CA LEU A 85 -12.78 -13.60 -15.09
C LEU A 85 -12.07 -13.22 -13.79
N ASP A 86 -11.13 -12.26 -13.85
CA ASP A 86 -10.44 -11.74 -12.67
C ASP A 86 -11.43 -11.09 -11.69
N VAL A 87 -12.29 -10.20 -12.19
CA VAL A 87 -13.28 -9.43 -11.42
C VAL A 87 -14.35 -10.32 -10.78
N PHE A 88 -14.88 -11.29 -11.53
CA PHE A 88 -16.05 -12.06 -11.12
C PHE A 88 -15.74 -13.43 -10.53
N LEU A 89 -14.56 -14.00 -10.79
CA LEU A 89 -14.19 -15.32 -10.27
C LEU A 89 -12.95 -15.23 -9.37
N LEU A 90 -11.83 -14.75 -9.89
CA LEU A 90 -10.55 -14.90 -9.19
C LEU A 90 -10.45 -14.01 -7.95
N HIS A 91 -10.79 -12.72 -8.06
CA HIS A 91 -10.79 -11.79 -6.94
C HIS A 91 -11.78 -12.18 -5.83
N PRO A 92 -13.06 -12.49 -6.11
CA PRO A 92 -13.97 -12.95 -5.07
C PRO A 92 -13.51 -14.26 -4.40
N ILE A 93 -12.84 -15.17 -5.12
CA ILE A 93 -12.29 -16.40 -4.51
C ILE A 93 -11.09 -16.09 -3.62
N SER A 94 -10.19 -15.20 -4.05
CA SER A 94 -8.95 -14.90 -3.32
C SER A 94 -9.21 -14.21 -1.97
N VAL A 95 -10.31 -13.47 -1.82
CA VAL A 95 -10.67 -12.77 -0.58
C VAL A 95 -11.44 -13.62 0.44
N ILE A 96 -11.81 -14.86 0.11
CA ILE A 96 -12.52 -15.77 1.03
C ILE A 96 -11.77 -16.01 2.34
N PRO A 97 -10.46 -16.33 2.35
CA PRO A 97 -9.72 -16.59 3.58
C PRO A 97 -9.68 -15.37 4.50
N LYS A 98 -9.52 -14.17 3.92
CA LYS A 98 -9.51 -12.91 4.65
C LYS A 98 -10.86 -12.65 5.32
N ALA A 99 -11.95 -12.78 4.56
CA ALA A 99 -13.30 -12.65 5.11
C ALA A 99 -13.61 -13.67 6.21
N ALA A 100 -13.11 -14.90 6.06
CA ALA A 100 -13.25 -15.94 7.08
C ALA A 100 -12.49 -15.57 8.37
N ASN A 101 -11.24 -15.12 8.25
CA ASN A 101 -10.42 -14.69 9.39
C ASN A 101 -11.06 -13.52 10.13
N THR A 102 -11.54 -12.50 9.42
CA THR A 102 -12.26 -11.36 10.02
C THR A 102 -13.52 -11.82 10.73
N THR A 103 -14.29 -12.73 10.12
CA THR A 103 -15.47 -13.33 10.77
C THR A 103 -15.10 -14.07 12.05
N ILE A 104 -14.03 -14.85 12.05
CA ILE A 104 -13.56 -15.57 13.24
C ILE A 104 -13.11 -14.58 14.32
N GLU A 105 -12.36 -13.55 13.94
CA GLU A 105 -11.85 -12.55 14.88
C GLU A 105 -12.97 -11.75 15.54
N ASP A 106 -13.96 -11.31 14.78
CA ASP A 106 -14.99 -10.41 15.30
C ASP A 106 -16.11 -11.13 16.06
N LEU A 107 -16.49 -12.32 15.59
CA LEU A 107 -17.60 -13.10 16.14
C LEU A 107 -17.16 -14.20 17.10
N TRP A 108 -16.05 -14.89 16.83
CA TRP A 108 -15.67 -16.11 17.55
C TRP A 108 -14.55 -15.92 18.57
N LYS A 109 -13.72 -14.88 18.43
CA LYS A 109 -12.62 -14.61 19.36
C LYS A 109 -13.17 -14.26 20.75
N PRO A 110 -12.68 -14.93 21.81
CA PRO A 110 -13.16 -14.67 23.17
C PRO A 110 -12.86 -13.24 23.59
N ARG A 111 -13.90 -12.54 24.01
CA ARG A 111 -13.79 -11.29 24.77
C ARG A 111 -13.70 -11.62 26.26
N GLU A 112 -13.32 -10.65 27.10
CA GLU A 112 -13.28 -10.78 28.57
C GLU A 112 -14.69 -10.96 29.18
N LEU A 113 -15.35 -12.07 28.84
CA LEU A 113 -16.67 -12.47 29.32
C LEU A 113 -16.53 -13.74 30.16
N GLY A 114 -17.34 -13.86 31.21
CA GLY A 114 -17.41 -15.08 32.01
C GLY A 114 -17.86 -16.29 31.19
N TYR A 115 -17.44 -17.49 31.61
CA TYR A 115 -17.67 -18.77 30.92
C TYR A 115 -19.14 -19.01 30.53
N VAL A 116 -20.08 -18.74 31.44
CA VAL A 116 -21.51 -18.98 31.23
C VAL A 116 -22.09 -18.04 30.15
N THR A 117 -21.74 -16.76 30.21
CA THR A 117 -22.15 -15.77 29.21
C THR A 117 -21.62 -16.11 27.82
N ARG A 118 -20.39 -16.65 27.75
CA ARG A 118 -19.81 -17.13 26.48
C ARG A 118 -20.59 -18.31 25.91
N MET A 119 -20.93 -19.30 26.73
CA MET A 119 -21.72 -20.46 26.27
C MET A 119 -23.12 -20.04 25.79
N GLY A 120 -23.73 -19.05 26.44
CA GLY A 120 -25.02 -18.50 26.03
C GLY A 120 -24.98 -17.75 24.68
N ALA A 121 -23.83 -17.20 24.28
CA ALA A 121 -23.68 -16.45 23.04
C ALA A 121 -23.47 -17.32 21.79
N ILE A 122 -22.96 -18.55 21.93
CA ILE A 122 -22.65 -19.47 20.82
C ILE A 122 -23.78 -19.63 19.80
N PRO A 123 -25.05 -19.91 20.18
CA PRO A 123 -26.11 -20.08 19.18
C PRO A 123 -26.36 -18.81 18.37
N PHE A 124 -26.25 -17.63 18.98
CA PHE A 124 -26.38 -16.35 18.27
C PHE A 124 -25.20 -16.10 17.34
N THR A 125 -23.97 -16.36 17.80
CA THR A 125 -22.76 -16.26 16.97
C THR A 125 -22.84 -17.18 15.75
N MET A 126 -23.31 -18.42 15.93
CA MET A 126 -23.47 -19.39 14.86
C MET A 126 -24.49 -18.91 13.81
N ILE A 127 -25.61 -18.33 14.24
CA ILE A 127 -26.63 -17.76 13.33
C ILE A 127 -26.08 -16.54 12.58
N LEU A 128 -25.30 -15.67 13.25
CA LEU A 128 -24.77 -14.45 12.65
C LEU A 128 -23.58 -14.68 11.71
N THR A 129 -22.86 -15.79 11.88
CA THR A 129 -21.65 -16.12 11.10
C THR A 129 -21.83 -15.99 9.58
N PRO A 130 -22.83 -16.63 8.92
CA PRO A 130 -22.98 -16.51 7.47
C PRO A 130 -23.29 -15.08 7.00
N PHE A 131 -24.05 -14.31 7.78
CA PHE A 131 -24.38 -12.93 7.45
C PHE A 131 -23.15 -12.02 7.56
N TYR A 132 -22.39 -12.15 8.64
CA TYR A 132 -21.18 -11.37 8.86
C TYR A 132 -20.10 -11.71 7.83
N PHE A 133 -19.91 -13.00 7.55
CA PHE A 133 -19.03 -13.45 6.47
C PHE A 133 -19.46 -12.87 5.14
N GLY A 134 -20.75 -12.91 4.78
CA GLY A 134 -21.24 -12.34 3.53
C GLY A 134 -20.98 -10.84 3.39
N ILE A 135 -21.16 -10.08 4.48
CA ILE A 135 -20.85 -8.64 4.52
C ILE A 135 -19.35 -8.40 4.37
N SER A 136 -18.53 -9.10 5.15
CA SER A 136 -17.08 -8.98 5.14
C SER A 136 -16.49 -9.37 3.78
N TRP A 137 -16.93 -10.49 3.22
CA TRP A 137 -16.54 -10.96 1.89
C TRP A 137 -16.93 -9.97 0.79
N SER A 138 -18.16 -9.45 0.82
CA SER A 138 -18.60 -8.43 -0.15
C SER A 138 -17.79 -7.15 -0.04
N TYR A 139 -17.41 -6.76 1.17
CA TYR A 139 -16.56 -5.60 1.41
C TYR A 139 -15.17 -5.81 0.78
N TYR A 140 -14.51 -6.94 1.08
CA TYR A 140 -13.19 -7.22 0.51
C TYR A 140 -13.23 -7.42 -1.01
N TRP A 141 -14.29 -8.04 -1.54
CA TRP A 141 -14.47 -8.20 -2.97
C TRP A 141 -14.60 -6.85 -3.70
N LEU A 142 -15.36 -5.89 -3.15
CA LEU A 142 -15.64 -4.62 -3.82
C LEU A 142 -14.60 -3.52 -3.55
N PHE A 143 -14.05 -3.48 -2.34
CA PHE A 143 -13.29 -2.32 -1.85
C PHE A 143 -11.84 -2.63 -1.51
N GLU A 144 -11.49 -3.89 -1.26
CA GLU A 144 -10.12 -4.23 -0.87
C GLU A 144 -9.27 -4.55 -2.08
N SER A 145 -8.19 -3.80 -2.18
CA SER A 145 -7.22 -3.97 -3.23
C SER A 145 -6.20 -5.01 -2.79
N GLY A 146 -6.28 -6.22 -3.35
CA GLY A 146 -5.57 -7.39 -2.86
C GLY A 146 -4.06 -7.22 -2.90
N SER A 147 -3.40 -7.47 -1.77
CA SER A 147 -1.99 -7.83 -1.76
C SER A 147 -1.88 -9.27 -2.27
N ARG A 148 -1.12 -9.46 -3.33
CA ARG A 148 -0.96 -10.74 -4.05
C ARG A 148 -0.41 -11.88 -3.16
N LEU A 149 0.02 -11.54 -1.95
CA LEU A 149 0.70 -12.38 -0.97
C LEU A 149 -0.24 -13.03 0.07
N GLU A 150 -1.47 -12.54 0.26
CA GLU A 150 -2.39 -13.08 1.28
C GLU A 150 -3.18 -14.33 0.82
N SER A 151 -3.23 -14.62 -0.49
CA SER A 151 -4.08 -15.71 -1.03
C SER A 151 -3.46 -17.11 -0.95
N GLU A 152 -2.15 -17.21 -0.73
CA GLU A 152 -1.54 -18.44 -0.24
C GLU A 152 -1.69 -18.43 1.28
N GLY A 153 -2.73 -19.08 1.80
CA GLY A 153 -3.01 -19.21 3.25
C GLY A 153 -1.96 -19.96 4.08
N GLY A 154 -0.69 -19.91 3.69
CA GLY A 154 0.42 -20.16 4.58
C GLY A 154 0.70 -18.88 5.36
N VAL A 155 0.80 -18.99 6.68
CA VAL A 155 1.48 -17.98 7.50
C VAL A 155 2.74 -17.57 6.74
N SER A 156 2.86 -16.30 6.35
CA SER A 156 4.09 -15.78 5.75
C SER A 156 5.18 -16.05 6.76
N THR A 157 5.94 -17.13 6.56
CA THR A 157 7.12 -17.40 7.36
C THR A 157 8.21 -16.48 6.84
N THR A 158 9.10 -16.02 7.71
CA THR A 158 10.23 -15.18 7.28
C THR A 158 11.05 -15.86 6.18
N GLU A 159 11.16 -17.19 6.20
CA GLU A 159 11.80 -17.96 5.13
C GLU A 159 11.10 -17.80 3.78
N ASN A 160 9.77 -17.86 3.74
CA ASN A 160 8.99 -17.65 2.52
C ASN A 160 9.06 -16.21 2.04
N TRP A 161 8.95 -15.24 2.96
CA TRP A 161 9.10 -13.82 2.66
C TRP A 161 10.48 -13.53 2.04
N ILE A 162 11.57 -13.99 2.67
CA ILE A 162 12.93 -13.88 2.15
C ILE A 162 13.06 -14.51 0.76
N LYS A 163 12.48 -15.71 0.58
CA LYS A 163 12.53 -16.43 -0.70
C LYS A 163 11.80 -15.66 -1.80
N ASN A 164 10.64 -15.09 -1.50
CA ASN A 164 9.85 -14.28 -2.42
C ASN A 164 10.59 -12.98 -2.77
N LEU A 165 11.20 -12.32 -1.79
CA LEU A 165 12.01 -11.12 -1.98
C LEU A 165 13.22 -11.37 -2.89
N LYS A 166 13.92 -12.49 -2.69
CA LYS A 166 15.03 -12.93 -3.56
C LYS A 166 14.57 -13.26 -4.98
N LYS A 167 13.41 -13.91 -5.10
CA LYS A 167 12.83 -14.29 -6.40
C LYS A 167 12.41 -13.05 -7.20
N ALA A 168 11.72 -12.10 -6.56
CA ALA A 168 11.29 -10.85 -7.17
C ALA A 168 12.50 -10.06 -7.71
N LYS A 169 13.57 -9.98 -6.92
CA LYS A 169 14.84 -9.38 -7.38
C LYS A 169 15.43 -10.09 -8.60
N ASN A 170 15.60 -11.42 -8.53
CA ASN A 170 16.34 -12.17 -9.55
C ASN A 170 15.63 -12.23 -10.91
N LYS A 171 14.30 -12.12 -10.91
CA LYS A 171 13.51 -12.17 -12.14
C LYS A 171 13.23 -10.80 -12.74
N GLN A 172 13.75 -9.71 -12.14
CA GLN A 172 13.40 -8.36 -12.54
C GLN A 172 11.88 -8.17 -12.60
N GLU A 173 11.17 -8.85 -11.68
CA GLU A 173 9.70 -8.82 -11.59
C GLU A 173 9.25 -7.41 -11.19
N ASP A 174 8.01 -7.04 -11.58
CA ASP A 174 7.38 -5.73 -11.39
C ASP A 174 7.79 -5.04 -10.07
N ALA A 175 8.24 -3.79 -10.14
CA ALA A 175 8.59 -2.95 -8.98
C ALA A 175 7.50 -2.94 -7.90
N MET A 176 6.25 -3.09 -8.31
CA MET A 176 5.08 -3.24 -7.44
C MET A 176 5.19 -4.42 -6.46
N ILE A 177 5.73 -5.56 -6.87
CA ILE A 177 5.89 -6.76 -6.02
C ILE A 177 6.96 -6.53 -4.95
N VAL A 178 8.05 -5.83 -5.31
CA VAL A 178 9.10 -5.46 -4.36
C VAL A 178 8.56 -4.50 -3.31
N SER A 179 7.76 -3.50 -3.72
CA SER A 179 7.10 -2.56 -2.82
C SER A 179 6.18 -3.27 -1.81
N ASP A 180 5.31 -4.17 -2.29
CA ASP A 180 4.40 -4.95 -1.42
C ASP A 180 5.18 -5.78 -0.39
N LEU A 181 6.23 -6.49 -0.83
CA LEU A 181 7.06 -7.29 0.07
C LEU A 181 7.83 -6.43 1.09
N LEU A 182 8.28 -5.23 0.71
CA LEU A 182 8.93 -4.30 1.62
C LEU A 182 7.96 -3.77 2.68
N ASN A 183 6.68 -3.57 2.33
CA ASN A 183 5.65 -3.18 3.29
C ASN A 183 5.38 -4.28 4.35
N GLU A 184 5.52 -5.55 3.98
CA GLU A 184 5.41 -6.69 4.91
C GLU A 184 6.61 -6.83 5.84
N CYS A 185 7.72 -6.15 5.57
CA CYS A 185 8.97 -6.32 6.29
C CYS A 185 8.84 -6.16 7.81
N TYR A 186 7.92 -5.30 8.29
CA TYR A 186 7.67 -5.11 9.72
C TYR A 186 7.18 -6.38 10.44
N GLN A 187 6.53 -7.29 9.72
CA GLN A 187 6.07 -8.56 10.28
C GLN A 187 7.22 -9.56 10.50
N HIS A 188 8.39 -9.29 9.92
CA HIS A 188 9.54 -10.20 9.86
C HIS A 188 10.80 -9.69 10.58
N ILE A 189 10.74 -8.50 11.20
CA ILE A 189 11.89 -7.78 11.81
C ILE A 189 12.71 -8.64 12.80
N ASN A 190 12.08 -9.53 13.55
CA ASN A 190 12.74 -10.32 14.59
C ASN A 190 13.52 -11.54 14.06
N SER A 191 13.66 -11.67 12.75
CA SER A 191 14.28 -12.85 12.15
C SER A 191 15.72 -12.55 11.74
N ASP A 192 16.62 -13.48 12.07
CA ASP A 192 18.00 -13.42 11.61
C ASP A 192 18.05 -13.51 10.07
N GLY A 193 18.96 -12.75 9.45
CA GLY A 193 19.20 -12.76 8.00
C GLY A 193 18.38 -11.74 7.18
N VAL A 194 17.49 -10.95 7.79
CA VAL A 194 16.72 -9.90 7.09
C VAL A 194 17.64 -8.88 6.41
N SER A 195 18.69 -8.44 7.09
CA SER A 195 19.68 -7.48 6.59
C SER A 195 20.48 -8.01 5.40
N GLU A 196 20.86 -9.29 5.40
CA GLU A 196 21.62 -9.94 4.31
C GLU A 196 20.87 -9.92 2.98
N VAL A 197 19.53 -9.89 3.02
CA VAL A 197 18.68 -9.91 1.83
C VAL A 197 18.32 -8.49 1.40
N LEU A 198 18.01 -7.62 2.35
CA LEU A 198 17.61 -6.25 2.05
C LEU A 198 18.76 -5.38 1.56
N ILE A 199 19.99 -5.54 2.08
CA ILE A 199 21.14 -4.72 1.64
C ILE A 199 21.36 -4.84 0.13
N PRO A 200 21.48 -6.05 -0.47
CA PRO A 200 21.61 -6.18 -1.91
C PRO A 200 20.45 -5.57 -2.70
N ILE A 201 19.23 -5.57 -2.16
CA ILE A 201 18.05 -4.99 -2.81
C ILE A 201 18.18 -3.47 -2.78
N LEU A 202 18.42 -2.88 -1.61
CA LEU A 202 18.54 -1.42 -1.44
C LEU A 202 19.76 -0.81 -2.15
N LYS A 203 20.78 -1.61 -2.48
CA LYS A 203 21.89 -1.22 -3.35
C LYS A 203 21.49 -1.05 -4.81
N ASP A 204 20.35 -1.58 -5.22
CA ASP A 204 19.86 -1.41 -6.58
C ASP A 204 19.43 0.05 -6.83
N GLU A 205 19.98 0.63 -7.88
CA GLU A 205 19.68 2.01 -8.27
C GLU A 205 18.27 2.13 -8.88
N SER A 206 17.69 1.04 -9.37
CA SER A 206 16.34 1.03 -9.94
C SER A 206 15.21 1.10 -8.91
N ILE A 207 15.52 0.94 -7.62
CA ILE A 207 14.51 1.00 -6.56
C ILE A 207 14.00 2.42 -6.35
N GLU A 208 12.67 2.55 -6.34
CA GLU A 208 11.97 3.80 -6.03
C GLU A 208 12.35 4.31 -4.63
N GLU A 209 12.36 5.63 -4.47
CA GLU A 209 12.77 6.26 -3.22
C GLU A 209 11.85 5.90 -2.04
N SER A 210 10.54 5.78 -2.29
CA SER A 210 9.54 5.31 -1.32
C SER A 210 9.92 3.94 -0.75
N ASP A 211 10.19 2.98 -1.63
CA ASP A 211 10.57 1.61 -1.30
C ASP A 211 11.90 1.57 -0.56
N TYR A 212 12.86 2.38 -1.00
CA TYR A 212 14.14 2.53 -0.33
C TYR A 212 14.00 3.00 1.12
N ASN A 213 13.14 4.01 1.35
CA ASN A 213 12.85 4.51 2.70
C ASN A 213 12.18 3.46 3.59
N ILE A 214 11.24 2.68 3.04
CA ILE A 214 10.60 1.55 3.75
C ILE A 214 11.65 0.52 4.15
N GLY A 215 12.54 0.14 3.23
CA GLY A 215 13.60 -0.83 3.50
C GLY A 215 14.58 -0.37 4.57
N ILE A 216 15.04 0.89 4.53
CA ILE A 216 15.89 1.45 5.61
C ILE A 216 15.16 1.38 6.95
N SER A 217 13.90 1.80 6.98
CA SER A 217 13.11 1.84 8.22
C SER A 217 12.94 0.43 8.80
N CYS A 218 12.70 -0.57 7.95
CA CYS A 218 12.62 -1.95 8.37
C CYS A 218 13.93 -2.44 9.01
N ILE A 219 15.07 -2.26 8.32
CA ILE A 219 16.36 -2.71 8.87
C ILE A 219 16.71 -1.95 10.15
N SER A 220 16.41 -0.64 10.21
CA SER A 220 16.65 0.17 11.41
C SER A 220 15.87 -0.31 12.64
N SER A 221 14.81 -1.09 12.42
CA SER A 221 13.98 -1.67 13.47
C SER A 221 14.45 -3.06 13.92
N THR A 222 15.42 -3.67 13.21
CA THR A 222 15.98 -4.98 13.60
C THR A 222 16.89 -4.83 14.82
N GLU A 223 16.76 -5.73 15.79
CA GLU A 223 17.58 -5.72 17.02
C GLU A 223 19.05 -6.04 16.74
N ASN A 224 19.35 -6.68 15.60
CA ASN A 224 20.63 -7.28 15.28
C ASN A 224 21.24 -6.67 13.99
N TYR A 225 21.53 -5.37 14.02
CA TYR A 225 22.21 -4.72 12.91
C TYR A 225 23.73 -4.92 12.99
N GLY A 226 24.29 -5.63 12.01
CA GLY A 226 25.73 -5.84 11.89
C GLY A 226 26.49 -4.57 11.47
N LYS A 227 27.81 -4.52 11.72
CA LYS A 227 28.71 -3.44 11.28
C LYS A 227 28.62 -3.14 9.78
N GLU A 228 28.41 -4.19 8.99
CA GLU A 228 28.27 -4.11 7.53
C GLU A 228 27.10 -3.21 7.10
N TYR A 229 26.04 -3.12 7.91
CA TYR A 229 24.89 -2.28 7.61
C TYR A 229 25.16 -0.80 7.87
N GLU A 230 25.88 -0.49 8.96
CA GLU A 230 26.30 0.89 9.24
C GLU A 230 27.16 1.43 8.10
N ASP A 231 28.11 0.63 7.61
CA ASP A 231 28.97 1.02 6.48
C ASP A 231 28.16 1.19 5.18
N PHE A 232 27.18 0.32 4.92
CA PHE A 232 26.25 0.48 3.79
C PHE A 232 25.45 1.78 3.89
N ILE A 233 24.89 2.12 5.06
CA ILE A 233 24.10 3.34 5.21
C ILE A 233 24.95 4.60 5.03
N LEU A 234 26.19 4.59 5.54
CA LEU A 234 27.14 5.68 5.31
C LEU A 234 27.49 5.85 3.83
N GLU A 235 27.66 4.75 3.09
CA GLU A 235 27.86 4.78 1.64
C GLU A 235 26.65 5.41 0.92
N MET A 236 25.45 4.96 1.25
CA MET A 236 24.23 5.40 0.57
C MET A 236 23.82 6.83 0.92
N TYR A 237 24.18 7.32 2.10
CA TYR A 237 23.95 8.70 2.51
C TYR A 237 24.47 9.71 1.46
N TYR A 238 25.61 9.40 0.84
CA TYR A 238 26.18 10.24 -0.22
C TYR A 238 25.55 9.99 -1.59
N LYS A 239 25.13 8.76 -1.89
CA LYS A 239 24.56 8.37 -3.19
C LYS A 239 23.10 8.80 -3.37
N LYS A 240 22.27 8.62 -2.35
CA LYS A 240 20.82 8.91 -2.36
C LYS A 240 20.50 9.96 -1.28
N PRO A 241 20.83 11.25 -1.49
CA PRO A 241 20.70 12.28 -0.47
C PRO A 241 19.25 12.66 -0.14
N ASP A 242 18.30 12.35 -1.01
CA ASP A 242 16.89 12.70 -0.84
C ASP A 242 16.23 11.92 0.33
N SER A 243 16.75 10.73 0.63
CA SER A 243 16.37 9.90 1.78
C SER A 243 16.95 10.37 3.13
N PHE A 244 17.30 11.65 3.22
CA PHE A 244 18.02 12.28 4.34
C PHE A 244 17.44 11.93 5.72
N PHE A 245 16.11 12.06 5.89
CA PHE A 245 15.44 11.80 7.16
C PHE A 245 15.50 10.34 7.60
N SER A 246 15.48 9.40 6.65
CA SER A 246 15.63 7.98 6.93
C SER A 246 17.00 7.67 7.51
N TYR A 247 18.05 8.33 7.03
CA TYR A 247 19.39 8.20 7.60
C TYR A 247 19.52 8.81 8.99
N LEU A 248 18.95 10.01 9.22
CA LEU A 248 18.95 10.62 10.55
C LEU A 248 18.28 9.71 11.57
N ARG A 249 17.09 9.18 11.24
CA ARG A 249 16.36 8.24 12.08
C ARG A 249 17.18 6.97 12.33
N PHE A 250 17.81 6.43 11.29
CA PHE A 250 18.69 5.27 11.44
C PHE A 250 19.83 5.54 12.41
N PHE A 251 20.58 6.64 12.25
CA PHE A 251 21.70 6.97 13.15
C PHE A 251 21.22 7.20 14.59
N GLU A 252 20.06 7.82 14.77
CA GLU A 252 19.44 8.05 16.08
C GLU A 252 19.09 6.74 16.81
N LEU A 253 18.43 5.81 16.10
CA LEU A 253 18.00 4.51 16.64
C LEU A 253 19.19 3.62 16.97
N THR A 254 20.19 3.60 16.09
CA THR A 254 21.41 2.79 16.25
C THR A 254 22.48 3.42 17.13
N LYS A 255 22.27 4.68 17.58
CA LYS A 255 23.29 5.45 18.32
C LYS A 255 24.65 5.46 17.59
N SER A 256 24.62 5.58 16.27
CA SER A 256 25.80 5.45 15.40
C SER A 256 26.81 6.58 15.65
N LYS A 257 28.00 6.21 16.14
CA LYS A 257 29.12 7.17 16.32
C LYS A 257 29.67 7.67 14.99
N LYS A 258 29.80 6.79 14.00
CA LYS A 258 30.24 7.17 12.65
C LYS A 258 29.23 8.10 11.98
N GLY A 259 27.93 7.83 12.13
CA GLY A 259 26.85 8.69 11.69
C GLY A 259 26.92 10.06 12.36
N SER A 260 27.12 10.12 13.67
CA SER A 260 27.31 11.39 14.39
C SER A 260 28.50 12.19 13.88
N GLU A 261 29.64 11.55 13.65
CA GLU A 261 30.83 12.20 13.08
C GLU A 261 30.59 12.73 11.66
N LEU A 262 29.93 11.93 10.80
CA LEU A 262 29.55 12.34 9.46
C LEU A 262 28.66 13.58 9.49
N LEU A 263 27.65 13.59 10.36
CA LEU A 263 26.72 14.70 10.53
C LEU A 263 27.41 15.98 11.01
N VAL A 264 28.35 15.88 11.95
CA VAL A 264 29.16 17.03 12.38
C VAL A 264 30.03 17.56 11.23
N ASN A 265 30.65 16.68 10.45
CA ASN A 265 31.46 17.08 9.32
C ASN A 265 30.61 17.78 8.25
N GLU A 266 29.36 17.36 8.07
CA GLU A 266 28.41 18.04 7.18
C GLU A 266 27.99 19.41 7.70
N LEU A 267 27.69 19.55 8.99
CA LEU A 267 27.36 20.85 9.62
C LEU A 267 28.45 21.90 9.38
N PHE A 268 29.72 21.50 9.43
CA PHE A 268 30.85 22.41 9.23
C PHE A 268 31.38 22.46 7.81
N SER A 269 30.86 21.63 6.91
CA SER A 269 31.27 21.63 5.52
C SER A 269 30.70 22.84 4.80
N LYS A 270 31.58 23.64 4.17
CA LYS A 270 31.17 24.74 3.29
C LYS A 270 30.45 24.26 2.01
N LYS A 271 30.52 22.96 1.68
CA LYS A 271 30.00 22.41 0.43
C LYS A 271 28.47 22.21 0.42
N ARG A 272 27.83 22.04 1.58
CA ARG A 272 26.38 21.93 1.69
C ARG A 272 25.88 22.98 2.67
N LYS A 273 25.18 24.00 2.17
CA LYS A 273 24.22 24.74 3.01
C LYS A 273 23.07 23.78 3.29
N SER A 274 23.24 22.93 4.30
CA SER A 274 22.18 22.05 4.76
C SER A 274 20.98 22.91 5.13
N LYS A 275 19.86 22.72 4.43
CA LYS A 275 18.58 23.34 4.81
C LYS A 275 18.06 22.75 6.14
N ASN A 276 18.65 21.63 6.58
CA ASN A 276 18.17 20.80 7.67
C ASN A 276 19.14 20.85 8.88
N ILE A 277 19.82 21.98 9.10
CA ILE A 277 20.75 22.16 10.23
C ILE A 277 20.08 21.84 11.58
N PRO A 278 18.86 22.33 11.87
CA PRO A 278 18.19 22.02 13.14
C PRO A 278 18.03 20.51 13.37
N GLU A 279 17.64 19.77 12.33
CA GLU A 279 17.41 18.33 12.39
C GLU A 279 18.72 17.57 12.59
N ILE A 280 19.81 18.00 11.95
CA ILE A 280 21.14 17.41 12.17
C ILE A 280 21.58 17.61 13.62
N ILE A 281 21.49 18.84 14.14
CA ILE A 281 21.89 19.14 15.53
C ILE A 281 21.06 18.29 16.50
N GLN A 282 19.73 18.29 16.35
CA GLN A 282 18.85 17.47 17.21
C GLN A 282 19.23 15.99 17.15
N THR A 283 19.48 15.46 15.97
CA THR A 283 19.88 14.06 15.79
C THR A 283 21.19 13.75 16.52
N ILE A 284 22.21 14.61 16.40
CA ILE A 284 23.50 14.42 17.11
C ILE A 284 23.31 14.40 18.63
N TYR A 285 22.50 15.31 19.17
CA TYR A 285 22.18 15.33 20.61
C TYR A 285 21.43 14.07 21.05
N ARG A 286 20.49 13.57 20.23
CA ARG A 286 19.75 12.33 20.52
C ARG A 286 20.60 11.06 20.37
N ILE A 287 21.59 11.06 19.48
CA ILE A 287 22.61 9.99 19.41
C ILE A 287 23.42 9.98 20.72
N GLY A 288 23.73 11.16 21.27
CA GLY A 288 24.39 11.28 22.57
C GLY A 288 25.90 11.04 22.55
N ASP A 289 26.55 11.16 21.37
CA ASP A 289 28.01 11.11 21.29
C ASP A 289 28.64 12.39 21.86
N ARG A 290 29.09 12.31 23.12
CA ARG A 290 29.67 13.44 23.86
C ARG A 290 30.79 14.15 23.10
N LYS A 291 31.65 13.40 22.40
CA LYS A 291 32.78 13.97 21.66
C LYS A 291 32.30 14.90 20.54
N GLN A 292 31.23 14.51 19.85
CA GLN A 292 30.65 15.28 18.76
C GLN A 292 29.83 16.47 19.29
N ILE A 293 29.11 16.30 20.40
CA ILE A 293 28.39 17.38 21.08
C ILE A 293 29.35 18.49 21.52
N GLU A 294 30.45 18.16 22.21
CA GLU A 294 31.46 19.13 22.63
C GLU A 294 32.07 19.88 21.44
N LYS A 295 32.28 19.19 20.31
CA LYS A 295 32.79 19.80 19.08
C LYS A 295 31.81 20.84 18.50
N ILE A 296 30.51 20.60 18.60
CA ILE A 296 29.48 21.58 18.21
C ILE A 296 29.48 22.78 19.15
N GLU A 297 29.46 22.54 20.45
CA GLU A 297 29.39 23.61 21.46
C GLU A 297 30.62 24.52 21.42
N ASN A 298 31.81 23.96 21.24
CA ASN A 298 33.04 24.75 21.08
C ASN A 298 32.97 25.63 19.83
N LYS A 299 32.45 25.09 18.71
CA LYS A 299 32.35 25.85 17.46
C LYS A 299 31.33 26.99 17.52
N LEU A 300 30.26 26.83 18.30
CA LEU A 300 29.26 27.90 18.52
C LEU A 300 29.77 29.03 19.43
N ARG A 301 30.88 28.81 20.15
CA ARG A 301 31.51 29.84 21.02
C ARG A 301 32.57 30.67 20.29
N GLU A 302 33.05 30.23 19.13
CA GLU A 302 33.99 30.95 18.25
C GLU A 302 33.29 32.00 17.38
#